data_AF-A0A8T6H5H7-F1
#
_entry.id   AF-A0A8T6H5H7-F1
#
_cell.length_a   1.000
_cell.length_b   1.000
_cell.length_c   1.000
_cell.angle_alpha   90.00
_cell.angle_beta   90.00
_cell.angle_gamma   90.00
#
_symmetry.space_group_name_H-M   'P 1'
#
loop_
_entity.id
_entity.type
_entity.pdbx_description
1 polymer ?
#
loop_
_entity_poly.entity_id
_entity_poly.type
_entity_poly.pdbx_seq_one_letter_code
_entity_poly.pdbx_strand_id
1 'polypeptide(L)'
;MPESADRGLSRAPLTEIIFILLQHFRPVLTEADLILGADEARELAGAIAAGRSHVKAEAVTRTIAERVDSRLDALQSRWGLDFAASLRADMAAIGPWSSTAEFLALANDKAEAETDIALGASLLLAVGRREYGRYLLETLEHDAGALDIEAAIARRILLHVSGIDGARDNGLARLRRWLADQPPRDAGA
;
A
#
# COMPACT_ATOMS: atom_id res chain seq x y z
N MET A 1 -13.92 -1.69 26.42
CA MET A 1 -13.63 -0.98 25.15
C MET A 1 -12.64 -1.83 24.39
N PRO A 2 -12.98 -2.42 23.23
CA PRO A 2 -11.97 -3.02 22.37
C PRO A 2 -10.92 -1.95 22.00
N GLU A 3 -9.63 -2.33 21.93
CA GLU A 3 -8.59 -1.42 21.43
C GLU A 3 -8.94 -0.99 20.00
N SER A 4 -8.76 0.30 19.67
CA SER A 4 -8.91 0.76 18.29
C SER A 4 -7.86 0.09 17.40
N ALA A 5 -8.23 -0.28 16.17
CA ALA A 5 -7.37 -1.02 15.24
C ALA A 5 -5.98 -0.36 15.06
N ASP A 6 -5.92 0.98 15.04
CA ASP A 6 -4.69 1.77 15.02
C ASP A 6 -3.73 1.47 16.20
N ARG A 7 -4.25 1.31 17.43
CA ARG A 7 -3.41 0.99 18.59
C ARG A 7 -2.85 -0.43 18.52
N GLY A 8 -3.60 -1.36 17.95
CA GLY A 8 -3.12 -2.72 17.68
C GLY A 8 -2.01 -2.73 16.63
N LEU A 9 -2.23 -2.06 15.49
CA LEU A 9 -1.29 -2.00 14.36
C LEU A 9 0.00 -1.25 14.70
N SER A 10 -0.08 -0.18 15.48
CA SER A 10 1.11 0.58 15.89
C SER A 10 2.07 -0.22 16.78
N ARG A 11 1.56 -1.22 17.53
CA ARG A 11 2.35 -2.09 18.43
C ARG A 11 2.69 -3.45 17.82
N ALA A 12 1.99 -3.87 16.78
CA ALA A 12 2.22 -5.15 16.13
C ALA A 12 3.69 -5.26 15.64
N PRO A 13 4.30 -6.45 15.79
CA PRO A 13 5.55 -6.78 15.12
C PRO A 13 5.43 -6.53 13.62
N LEU A 14 6.46 -5.93 13.02
CA LEU A 14 6.46 -5.63 11.57
C LEU A 14 6.22 -6.89 10.73
N THR A 15 6.76 -8.03 11.17
CA THR A 15 6.52 -9.35 10.56
C THR A 15 5.03 -9.68 10.45
N GLU A 16 4.21 -9.34 11.45
CA GLU A 16 2.76 -9.61 11.41
C GLU A 16 2.06 -8.72 10.39
N ILE A 17 2.46 -7.44 10.31
CA ILE A 17 1.92 -6.50 9.32
C ILE A 17 2.27 -6.98 7.90
N ILE A 18 3.52 -7.34 7.65
CA ILE A 18 3.95 -7.85 6.35
C ILE A 18 3.25 -9.17 6.02
N PHE A 19 3.04 -10.05 7.01
CA PHE A 19 2.28 -11.26 6.80
C PHE A 19 0.84 -10.98 6.38
N ILE A 20 0.16 -10.02 7.03
CA ILE A 20 -1.19 -9.58 6.65
C ILE A 20 -1.21 -9.04 5.21
N LEU A 21 -0.22 -8.23 4.83
CA LEU A 21 -0.07 -7.74 3.45
C LEU A 21 0.07 -8.90 2.45
N LEU A 22 0.90 -9.90 2.77
CA LEU A 22 1.05 -11.09 1.93
C LEU A 22 -0.25 -11.92 1.84
N GLN A 23 -1.06 -11.96 2.90
CA GLN A 23 -2.36 -12.62 2.86
C GLN A 23 -3.37 -11.87 1.98
N HIS A 24 -3.38 -10.53 2.02
CA HIS A 24 -4.19 -9.70 1.13
C HIS A 24 -3.92 -10.02 -0.34
N PHE A 25 -2.64 -10.11 -0.72
CA PHE A 25 -2.24 -10.39 -2.10
C PHE A 25 -2.20 -11.88 -2.46
N ARG A 26 -2.61 -12.80 -1.57
CA ARG A 26 -2.59 -14.24 -1.87
C ARG A 26 -3.33 -14.61 -3.15
N PRO A 27 -4.53 -14.07 -3.45
CA PRO A 27 -5.22 -14.37 -4.72
C PRO A 27 -4.39 -13.97 -5.93
N VAL A 28 -3.88 -12.73 -5.95
CA VAL A 28 -3.03 -12.19 -7.04
C VAL A 28 -1.77 -13.03 -7.23
N LEU A 29 -1.11 -13.41 -6.15
CA LEU A 29 0.08 -14.27 -6.23
C LEU A 29 -0.27 -15.67 -6.76
N THR A 30 -1.42 -16.22 -6.38
CA THR A 30 -1.88 -17.53 -6.86
C THR A 30 -2.20 -17.50 -8.35
N GLU A 31 -2.82 -16.42 -8.85
CA GLU A 31 -3.06 -16.21 -10.29
C GLU A 31 -1.78 -16.15 -11.12
N ALA A 32 -0.66 -15.73 -10.50
CA ALA A 32 0.67 -15.71 -11.11
C ALA A 32 1.48 -17.01 -10.87
N ASP A 33 0.82 -18.10 -10.46
CA ASP A 33 1.45 -19.38 -10.08
C ASP A 33 2.48 -19.28 -8.92
N LEU A 34 2.42 -18.21 -8.13
CA LEU A 34 3.24 -17.99 -6.94
C LEU A 34 2.47 -18.41 -5.68
N ILE A 35 2.42 -19.73 -5.46
CA ILE A 35 1.80 -20.28 -4.26
C ILE A 35 2.73 -20.02 -3.05
N LEU A 36 2.22 -19.27 -2.08
CA LEU A 36 2.82 -19.10 -0.76
C LEU A 36 1.99 -19.86 0.28
N GLY A 37 2.57 -20.92 0.83
CA GLY A 37 2.01 -21.58 2.01
C GLY A 37 2.00 -20.64 3.22
N ALA A 38 1.21 -20.95 4.25
CA ALA A 38 1.14 -20.10 5.44
C ALA A 38 2.50 -19.94 6.14
N ASP A 39 3.29 -21.00 6.23
CA ASP A 39 4.62 -20.96 6.87
C ASP A 39 5.62 -20.20 6.00
N GLU A 40 5.61 -20.44 4.69
CA GLU A 40 6.47 -19.72 3.75
C GLU A 40 6.15 -18.21 3.68
N ALA A 41 4.87 -17.84 3.77
CA ALA A 41 4.47 -16.44 3.89
C ALA A 41 4.99 -15.81 5.18
N ARG A 42 5.03 -16.55 6.30
CA ARG A 42 5.63 -16.07 7.56
C ARG A 42 7.14 -15.95 7.45
N GLU A 43 7.81 -16.91 6.82
CA GLU A 43 9.25 -16.87 6.58
C GLU A 43 9.64 -15.68 5.70
N LEU A 44 8.91 -15.47 4.60
CA LEU A 44 9.09 -14.30 3.73
C LEU A 44 8.83 -13.00 4.51
N ALA A 45 7.74 -12.91 5.28
CA ALA A 45 7.46 -11.73 6.09
C ALA A 45 8.58 -11.43 7.09
N GLY A 46 9.11 -12.46 7.75
CA GLY A 46 10.21 -12.34 8.69
C GLY A 46 11.53 -11.96 8.00
N ALA A 47 11.77 -12.43 6.78
CA ALA A 47 12.92 -12.02 5.98
C ALA A 47 12.83 -10.54 5.60
N ILE A 48 11.68 -10.07 5.09
CA ILE A 48 11.48 -8.66 4.73
C ILE A 48 11.62 -7.76 5.96
N ALA A 49 10.95 -8.10 7.07
CA ALA A 49 11.01 -7.30 8.30
C ALA A 49 12.44 -7.16 8.87
N ALA A 50 13.31 -8.13 8.60
CA ALA A 50 14.69 -8.15 9.05
C ALA A 50 15.69 -7.64 7.99
N GLY A 51 15.23 -7.20 6.82
CA GLY A 51 16.09 -6.82 5.70
C GLY A 51 16.96 -7.97 5.17
N ARG A 52 16.50 -9.22 5.29
CA ARG A 52 17.18 -10.42 4.80
C ARG A 52 16.63 -10.86 3.44
N SER A 53 17.46 -11.54 2.66
CA SER A 53 17.06 -12.16 1.40
C SER A 53 16.10 -13.34 1.62
N HIS A 54 15.17 -13.53 0.69
CA HIS A 54 14.32 -14.70 0.60
C HIS A 54 14.15 -15.11 -0.87
N VAL A 55 14.11 -16.40 -1.17
CA VAL A 55 14.17 -16.93 -2.54
C VAL A 55 13.00 -16.44 -3.40
N LYS A 56 11.81 -16.29 -2.80
CA LYS A 56 10.60 -15.80 -3.46
C LYS A 56 10.41 -14.27 -3.38
N ALA A 57 11.28 -13.53 -2.69
CA ALA A 57 11.06 -12.10 -2.46
C ALA A 57 10.96 -11.32 -3.78
N GLU A 58 11.87 -11.56 -4.73
CA GLU A 58 11.87 -10.87 -6.01
C GLU A 58 10.60 -11.17 -6.83
N ALA A 59 10.21 -12.44 -6.95
CA ALA A 59 9.03 -12.83 -7.71
C ALA A 59 7.73 -12.26 -7.11
N VAL A 60 7.59 -12.32 -5.78
CA VAL A 60 6.43 -11.75 -5.06
C VAL A 60 6.38 -10.24 -5.22
N THR A 61 7.50 -9.56 -5.01
CA THR A 61 7.54 -8.09 -5.09
C THR A 61 7.33 -7.57 -6.51
N ARG A 62 7.82 -8.28 -7.53
CA ARG A 62 7.50 -7.97 -8.93
C ARG A 62 6.00 -8.10 -9.21
N THR A 63 5.39 -9.21 -8.81
CA THR A 63 3.95 -9.46 -9.04
C THR A 63 3.07 -8.40 -8.35
N ILE A 64 3.45 -8.00 -7.14
CA ILE A 64 2.72 -6.95 -6.40
C ILE A 64 2.94 -5.58 -7.04
N ALA A 65 4.13 -5.29 -7.55
CA ALA A 65 4.37 -4.07 -8.31
C ALA A 65 3.54 -4.00 -9.59
N GLU A 66 3.47 -5.09 -10.35
CA GLU A 66 2.62 -5.20 -11.55
C GLU A 66 1.15 -4.99 -11.19
N ARG A 67 0.69 -5.52 -10.05
CA ARG A 67 -0.67 -5.28 -9.55
C ARG A 67 -0.92 -3.81 -9.21
N VAL A 68 -0.01 -3.17 -8.48
CA VAL A 68 -0.13 -1.75 -8.12
C VAL A 68 -0.13 -0.88 -9.38
N ASP A 69 0.80 -1.12 -10.30
CA ASP A 69 0.91 -0.38 -11.57
C ASP A 69 -0.37 -0.56 -12.41
N SER A 70 -0.91 -1.79 -12.49
CA SER A 70 -2.18 -2.05 -13.16
C SER A 70 -3.38 -1.35 -12.51
N ARG A 71 -3.43 -1.26 -11.17
CA ARG A 71 -4.50 -0.53 -10.48
C ARG A 71 -4.39 0.98 -10.70
N LEU A 72 -3.18 1.53 -10.74
CA LEU A 72 -2.93 2.93 -11.10
C LEU A 72 -3.39 3.23 -12.54
N ASP A 73 -3.07 2.35 -13.49
CA ASP A 73 -3.53 2.48 -14.87
C ASP A 73 -5.06 2.37 -14.97
N ALA A 74 -5.69 1.51 -14.15
CA ALA A 74 -7.15 1.41 -14.08
C ALA A 74 -7.79 2.70 -13.58
N LEU A 75 -7.23 3.32 -12.52
CA LEU A 75 -7.67 4.63 -12.02
C LEU A 75 -7.69 5.69 -13.14
N GLN A 76 -6.60 5.76 -13.90
CA GLN A 76 -6.46 6.73 -14.99
C GLN A 76 -7.37 6.40 -16.18
N SER A 77 -7.36 5.17 -16.66
CA SER A 77 -8.07 4.79 -17.89
C SER A 77 -9.59 4.77 -17.73
N ARG A 78 -10.10 4.40 -16.56
CA ARG A 78 -11.54 4.23 -16.32
C ARG A 78 -12.19 5.44 -15.68
N TRP A 79 -11.47 6.14 -14.80
CA TRP A 79 -12.01 7.27 -14.05
C TRP A 79 -11.31 8.59 -14.35
N GLY A 80 -10.19 8.59 -15.08
CA GLY A 80 -9.42 9.79 -15.36
C GLY A 80 -8.71 10.35 -14.11
N LEU A 81 -8.46 9.50 -13.11
CA LEU A 81 -7.92 9.90 -11.82
C LEU A 81 -6.52 9.32 -11.62
N ASP A 82 -5.61 10.13 -11.08
CA ASP A 82 -4.45 9.59 -10.38
C ASP A 82 -4.85 9.13 -8.97
N PHE A 83 -3.95 8.48 -8.24
CA PHE A 83 -4.26 7.93 -6.92
C PHE A 83 -4.64 9.01 -5.89
N ALA A 84 -3.91 10.13 -5.83
CA ALA A 84 -4.23 11.21 -4.91
C ALA A 84 -5.61 11.84 -5.21
N ALA A 85 -5.98 11.98 -6.48
CA ALA A 85 -7.29 12.44 -6.91
C ALA A 85 -8.37 11.40 -6.62
N SER A 86 -8.08 10.10 -6.79
CA SER A 86 -9.03 9.03 -6.51
C SER A 86 -9.47 9.03 -5.06
N LEU A 87 -8.52 9.15 -4.12
CA LEU A 87 -8.81 9.19 -2.69
C LEU A 87 -9.76 10.34 -2.33
N ARG A 88 -9.62 11.49 -2.99
CA ARG A 88 -10.45 12.70 -2.73
C ARG A 88 -11.74 12.75 -3.54
N ALA A 89 -11.89 11.88 -4.55
CA ALA A 89 -13.02 11.92 -5.45
C ALA A 89 -14.31 11.51 -4.72
N ASP A 90 -15.34 12.33 -4.85
CA ASP A 90 -16.69 11.95 -4.44
C ASP A 90 -17.14 10.73 -5.25
N MET A 91 -17.75 9.74 -4.60
CA MET A 91 -18.33 8.58 -5.28
C MET A 91 -19.38 9.01 -6.31
N ALA A 92 -20.11 10.11 -6.06
CA ALA A 92 -21.07 10.65 -7.02
C ALA A 92 -20.42 11.10 -8.35
N ALA A 93 -19.11 11.38 -8.34
CA ALA A 93 -18.33 11.72 -9.53
C ALA A 93 -17.83 10.50 -10.33
N ILE A 94 -18.00 9.29 -9.80
CA ILE A 94 -17.68 8.03 -10.50
C ILE A 94 -18.84 7.73 -11.44
N GLY A 95 -18.70 8.08 -12.71
CA GLY A 95 -19.72 7.86 -13.73
C GLY A 95 -19.13 7.78 -15.14
N PRO A 96 -19.96 7.50 -16.16
CA PRO A 96 -21.42 7.33 -16.08
C PRO A 96 -21.84 5.93 -15.60
N TRP A 97 -23.00 5.83 -14.95
CA TRP A 97 -23.70 4.59 -14.62
C TRP A 97 -25.20 4.77 -14.87
N SER A 98 -25.88 3.67 -15.19
CA SER A 98 -27.32 3.67 -15.55
C SER A 98 -28.20 2.99 -14.50
N SER A 99 -27.58 2.32 -13.51
CA SER A 99 -28.28 1.67 -12.40
C SER A 99 -27.50 1.75 -11.09
N THR A 100 -28.19 1.57 -9.96
CA THR A 100 -27.54 1.46 -8.64
C THR A 100 -26.58 0.28 -8.57
N ALA A 101 -26.87 -0.83 -9.26
CA ALA A 101 -25.98 -1.99 -9.28
C ALA A 101 -24.65 -1.68 -9.98
N GLU A 102 -24.70 -0.98 -11.12
CA GLU A 102 -23.50 -0.50 -11.82
C GLU A 102 -22.71 0.49 -10.97
N PHE A 103 -23.40 1.44 -10.32
CA PHE A 103 -22.77 2.37 -9.39
C PHE A 103 -22.02 1.64 -8.27
N LEU A 104 -22.66 0.68 -7.60
CA LEU A 104 -22.04 -0.08 -6.51
C LEU A 104 -20.85 -0.92 -7.00
N ALA A 105 -20.94 -1.52 -8.19
CA ALA A 105 -19.83 -2.26 -8.78
C ALA A 105 -18.63 -1.36 -9.07
N LEU A 106 -18.86 -0.17 -9.65
CA LEU A 106 -17.80 0.81 -9.93
C LEU A 106 -17.18 1.36 -8.65
N ALA A 107 -18.00 1.68 -7.65
CA ALA A 107 -17.53 2.19 -6.36
C ALA A 107 -16.68 1.13 -5.63
N ASN A 108 -17.14 -0.13 -5.60
CA ASN A 108 -16.40 -1.22 -4.97
C ASN A 108 -15.06 -1.48 -5.66
N ASP A 109 -15.03 -1.51 -6.99
CA ASP A 109 -13.81 -1.75 -7.74
C ASP A 109 -12.80 -0.60 -7.64
N LYS A 110 -13.26 0.65 -7.57
CA LYS A 110 -12.38 1.78 -7.24
C LYS A 110 -11.81 1.64 -5.82
N ALA A 111 -12.65 1.36 -4.83
CA ALA A 111 -12.20 1.20 -3.45
C ALA A 111 -11.18 0.05 -3.33
N GLU A 112 -11.42 -1.07 -4.02
CA GLU A 112 -10.47 -2.18 -4.08
C GLU A 112 -9.16 -1.79 -4.75
N ALA A 113 -9.21 -1.01 -5.85
CA ALA A 113 -8.01 -0.47 -6.47
C ALA A 113 -7.21 0.42 -5.51
N GLU A 114 -7.89 1.23 -4.70
CA GLU A 114 -7.24 2.11 -3.72
C GLU A 114 -6.57 1.33 -2.60
N THR A 115 -7.27 0.34 -2.04
CA THR A 115 -6.71 -0.58 -1.04
C THR A 115 -5.50 -1.33 -1.61
N ASP A 116 -5.62 -1.87 -2.83
CA ASP A 116 -4.50 -2.58 -3.48
C ASP A 116 -3.28 -1.68 -3.67
N ILE A 117 -3.46 -0.41 -4.06
CA ILE A 117 -2.36 0.54 -4.21
C ILE A 117 -1.73 0.83 -2.86
N ALA A 118 -2.51 1.16 -1.83
CA ALA A 118 -2.00 1.53 -0.51
C ALA A 118 -1.24 0.36 0.16
N LEU A 119 -1.84 -0.84 0.17
CA LEU A 119 -1.27 -2.03 0.78
C LEU A 119 -0.09 -2.58 -0.04
N GLY A 120 -0.20 -2.56 -1.37
CA GLY A 120 0.86 -3.01 -2.27
C GLY A 120 2.10 -2.11 -2.18
N ALA A 121 1.89 -0.80 -2.25
CA ALA A 121 2.96 0.18 -2.05
C ALA A 121 3.62 0.04 -0.68
N SER A 122 2.86 -0.37 0.35
CA SER A 122 3.40 -0.59 1.69
C SER A 122 4.36 -1.77 1.74
N LEU A 123 4.01 -2.87 1.08
CA LEU A 123 4.91 -4.02 0.97
C LEU A 123 6.13 -3.72 0.10
N LEU A 124 5.93 -2.99 -1.01
CA LEU A 124 7.01 -2.59 -1.92
C LEU A 124 8.01 -1.66 -1.23
N LEU A 125 7.52 -0.70 -0.45
CA LEU A 125 8.40 0.16 0.33
C LEU A 125 9.17 -0.63 1.40
N ALA A 126 8.52 -1.61 2.05
CA ALA A 126 9.15 -2.45 3.07
C ALA A 126 10.32 -3.27 2.53
N VAL A 127 10.29 -3.68 1.26
CA VAL A 127 11.42 -4.37 0.58
C VAL A 127 12.45 -3.40 -0.02
N GLY A 128 12.27 -2.09 0.16
CA GLY A 128 13.21 -1.06 -0.26
C GLY A 128 12.89 -0.36 -1.58
N ARG A 129 11.72 -0.63 -2.21
CA ARG A 129 11.28 0.08 -3.43
C ARG A 129 10.67 1.44 -3.07
N ARG A 130 11.56 2.41 -2.84
CA ARG A 130 11.22 3.75 -2.34
C ARG A 130 10.34 4.57 -3.27
N GLU A 131 10.31 4.24 -4.56
CA GLU A 131 9.49 4.91 -5.57
C GLU A 131 7.98 4.78 -5.29
N TYR A 132 7.55 3.74 -4.56
CA TYR A 132 6.16 3.55 -4.14
C TYR A 132 5.79 4.34 -2.88
N GLY A 133 6.77 4.92 -2.18
CA GLY A 133 6.54 5.62 -0.91
C GLY A 133 5.65 6.86 -1.04
N ARG A 134 5.56 7.46 -2.24
CA ARG A 134 4.63 8.58 -2.51
C ARG A 134 3.18 8.20 -2.27
N TYR A 135 2.77 6.98 -2.62
CA TYR A 135 1.39 6.53 -2.47
C TYR A 135 1.01 6.41 -0.99
N LEU A 136 1.95 6.00 -0.14
CA LEU A 136 1.72 5.98 1.31
C LEU A 136 1.56 7.39 1.88
N LEU A 137 2.31 8.38 1.38
CA LEU A 137 2.09 9.77 1.78
C LEU A 137 0.70 10.25 1.35
N GLU A 138 0.28 9.95 0.13
CA GLU A 138 -1.04 10.32 -0.38
C GLU A 138 -2.16 9.69 0.47
N THR A 139 -2.03 8.42 0.86
CA THR A 139 -2.94 7.75 1.82
C THR A 139 -2.98 8.47 3.16
N LEU A 140 -1.83 8.79 3.76
CA LEU A 140 -1.78 9.48 5.06
C LEU A 140 -2.34 10.91 5.02
N GLU A 141 -2.11 11.61 3.92
CA GLU A 141 -2.64 12.96 3.72
C GLU A 141 -4.16 12.96 3.61
N HIS A 142 -4.72 11.94 2.94
CA HIS A 142 -6.15 11.80 2.77
C HIS A 142 -6.87 11.41 4.07
N ASP A 143 -6.34 10.42 4.80
CA ASP A 143 -6.91 9.93 6.06
C ASP A 143 -7.02 11.02 7.15
N ALA A 144 -6.22 12.08 7.04
CA ALA A 144 -6.26 13.26 7.91
C ALA A 144 -6.13 12.92 9.42
N GLY A 145 -5.54 11.77 9.76
CA GLY A 145 -5.29 11.33 11.13
C GLY A 145 -6.41 10.49 11.74
N ALA A 146 -7.40 10.04 10.95
CA ALA A 146 -8.36 9.05 11.40
C ALA A 146 -7.72 7.67 11.67
N LEU A 147 -6.59 7.40 11.01
CA LEU A 147 -5.80 6.17 11.03
C LEU A 147 -6.68 4.95 10.78
N ASP A 148 -7.34 4.95 9.62
CA ASP A 148 -7.88 3.73 9.04
C ASP A 148 -6.78 2.65 8.83
N ILE A 149 -7.17 1.44 8.46
CA ILE A 149 -6.25 0.30 8.44
C ILE A 149 -5.09 0.57 7.46
N GLU A 150 -5.41 1.07 6.28
CA GLU A 150 -4.46 1.43 5.22
C GLU A 150 -3.50 2.53 5.68
N ALA A 151 -4.00 3.61 6.28
CA ALA A 151 -3.19 4.72 6.79
C ALA A 151 -2.32 4.27 7.98
N ALA A 152 -2.84 3.46 8.89
CA ALA A 152 -2.08 2.91 10.01
C ALA A 152 -0.91 2.03 9.53
N ILE A 153 -1.15 1.18 8.54
CA ILE A 153 -0.11 0.37 7.89
C ILE A 153 0.90 1.26 7.17
N ALA A 154 0.43 2.20 6.33
CA ALA A 154 1.27 3.14 5.59
C ALA A 154 2.22 3.91 6.52
N ARG A 155 1.67 4.47 7.62
CA ARG A 155 2.45 5.16 8.65
C ARG A 155 3.49 4.24 9.25
N ARG A 156 3.09 3.03 9.62
CA ARG A 156 3.97 2.07 10.29
C ARG A 156 5.16 1.65 9.42
N ILE A 157 4.92 1.38 8.14
CA ILE A 157 5.98 1.06 7.18
C ILE A 157 6.88 2.28 6.96
N LEU A 158 6.30 3.47 6.71
CA LEU A 158 7.08 4.69 6.48
C LEU A 158 8.02 5.01 7.64
N LEU A 159 7.52 4.96 8.88
CA LEU A 159 8.36 5.22 10.06
C LEU A 159 9.44 4.15 10.24
N HIS A 160 9.14 2.89 9.96
CA HIS A 160 10.13 1.81 10.04
C HIS A 160 11.25 2.01 9.02
N VAL A 161 10.91 2.17 7.73
CA VAL A 161 11.87 2.24 6.63
C VAL A 161 12.68 3.54 6.67
N SER A 162 12.07 4.65 7.09
CA SER A 162 12.76 5.95 7.20
C SER A 162 13.62 6.09 8.46
N GLY A 163 13.38 5.26 9.50
CA GLY A 163 13.98 5.45 10.82
C GLY A 163 13.53 6.74 11.53
N ILE A 164 12.50 7.41 11.02
CA ILE A 164 11.97 8.64 11.62
C ILE A 164 11.16 8.27 12.87
N ASP A 165 11.52 8.91 13.98
CA ASP A 165 10.73 8.89 15.21
C ASP A 165 9.40 9.63 15.00
N GLY A 166 8.31 8.87 14.95
CA GLY A 166 6.95 9.35 14.69
C GLY A 166 6.24 10.01 15.88
N ALA A 167 6.88 10.07 17.06
CA ALA A 167 6.35 10.74 18.25
C ALA A 167 6.68 12.24 18.31
N ARG A 168 7.49 12.75 17.36
CA ARG A 168 7.92 14.15 17.31
C ARG A 168 7.01 14.99 16.41
N ASP A 169 6.84 16.25 16.78
CA ASP A 169 6.17 17.26 15.96
C ASP A 169 6.78 17.29 14.53
N ASN A 170 5.93 17.42 13.52
CA ASN A 170 6.27 17.44 12.08
C ASN A 170 6.66 16.10 11.42
N GLY A 171 6.22 14.96 11.94
CA GLY A 171 6.48 13.63 11.36
C GLY A 171 6.21 13.54 9.84
N LEU A 172 5.05 14.02 9.38
CA LEU A 172 4.67 13.96 7.95
C LEU A 172 5.60 14.81 7.06
N ALA A 173 5.96 16.02 7.51
CA ALA A 173 6.88 16.88 6.77
C ALA A 173 8.29 16.27 6.64
N ARG A 174 8.73 15.54 7.68
CA ARG A 174 10.01 14.79 7.65
C ARG A 174 9.94 13.60 6.69
N LEU A 175 8.83 12.87 6.68
CA LEU A 175 8.60 11.77 5.74
C LEU A 175 8.57 12.25 4.28
N ARG A 176 7.90 13.39 4.01
CA ARG A 176 7.93 14.04 2.69
C ARG A 176 9.34 14.37 2.23
N ARG A 177 10.14 14.98 3.10
CA ARG A 177 11.54 15.30 2.77
C ARG A 177 12.36 14.05 2.51
N TRP A 178 12.23 13.04 3.37
CA TRP A 178 12.93 11.77 3.22
C TRP A 178 12.62 11.06 1.88
N LEU A 179 11.38 11.17 1.40
CA LEU A 179 11.02 10.65 0.07
C LEU A 179 11.47 11.53 -1.09
N ALA A 180 11.52 12.85 -0.90
CA ALA A 180 11.97 13.81 -1.91
C ALA A 180 13.49 13.78 -2.16
N ASP A 181 14.29 13.33 -1.19
CA ASP A 181 15.75 13.16 -1.33
C ASP A 181 16.15 11.98 -2.26
N GLN A 182 15.23 11.48 -3.10
CA GLN A 182 15.48 10.45 -4.10
C GLN A 182 16.05 11.04 -5.40
N PRO A 183 17.01 10.37 -6.05
CA PRO A 183 17.27 10.65 -7.46
C PRO A 183 15.98 10.40 -8.27
N PRO A 184 15.64 11.26 -9.25
CA PRO A 184 14.46 11.04 -10.09
C PRO A 184 14.55 9.69 -10.79
N ARG A 185 13.41 9.03 -10.98
CA ARG A 185 13.30 7.79 -11.76
C ARG A 185 13.92 8.07 -13.13
N ASP A 186 15.05 7.43 -13.45
CA ASP A 186 15.58 7.45 -14.81
C ASP A 186 14.43 7.03 -15.74
N ALA A 187 13.97 7.96 -16.57
CA ALA A 187 13.12 7.64 -17.69
C ALA A 187 13.98 6.73 -18.56
N GLY A 188 13.70 5.43 -18.48
CA GLY A 188 14.53 4.39 -19.09
C GLY A 188 14.94 4.74 -20.52
N ALA A 189 16.26 4.67 -20.74
CA ALA A 189 16.88 4.51 -22.04
C ALA A 189 16.51 3.16 -22.67
#